data_AF-A0A7S2VV24-F1
#
_entry.id   AF-A0A7S2VV24-F1
#
_cell.length_a   1.000
_cell.length_b   1.000
_cell.length_c   1.000
_cell.angle_alpha   90.00
_cell.angle_beta   90.00
_cell.angle_gamma   90.00
#
_symmetry.space_group_name_H-M   'P 1'
#
loop_
_entity.id
_entity.type
_entity.pdbx_description
1 polymer ?
#
loop_
_entity_poly.entity_id
_entity_poly.type
_entity_poly.pdbx_seq_one_letter_code
_entity_poly.pdbx_strand_id
1 'polypeptide(L)'
;MEELAAQNIKTKPNLEAAMRQLEKLRSVEREKRIRVTKLIEEQQRILMKFSPEMLRAGLSKAMNKADEASEEVMESFNNNQLEDVGDFLQKYINERTLFHIRMAKEERLRQLR
;
A
#
# COMPACT_ATOMS: atom_id res chain seq x y z
N MET A 1 -28.19 41.49 -45.39
CA MET A 1 -29.04 40.87 -44.34
C MET A 1 -29.43 39.44 -44.72
N GLU A 2 -29.95 39.20 -45.92
CA GLU A 2 -30.38 37.86 -46.38
C GLU A 2 -29.23 36.86 -46.57
N GLU A 3 -28.08 37.26 -47.12
CA GLU A 3 -26.92 36.36 -47.31
C GLU A 3 -26.34 35.84 -45.98
N LEU A 4 -26.28 36.70 -44.97
CA LEU A 4 -25.86 36.34 -43.61
C LEU A 4 -26.86 35.37 -42.96
N ALA A 5 -28.16 35.58 -43.16
CA ALA A 5 -29.19 34.65 -42.69
C ALA A 5 -29.07 33.28 -43.37
N ALA A 6 -28.84 33.25 -44.69
CA ALA A 6 -28.65 32.01 -45.45
C ALA A 6 -27.38 31.24 -45.06
N GLN A 7 -26.27 31.94 -44.80
CA GLN A 7 -25.05 31.33 -44.27
C GLN A 7 -25.26 30.76 -42.86
N ASN A 8 -25.91 31.53 -41.96
CA ASN A 8 -26.21 31.07 -40.60
C ASN A 8 -27.09 29.82 -40.58
N ILE A 9 -28.09 29.73 -41.47
CA ILE A 9 -28.94 28.55 -41.58
C ILE A 9 -28.12 27.32 -42.01
N LYS A 10 -27.17 27.48 -42.94
CA LYS A 10 -26.31 26.37 -43.40
C LYS A 10 -25.29 25.93 -42.35
N THR A 11 -24.76 26.83 -41.53
CA THR A 11 -23.72 26.52 -40.54
C THR A 11 -24.26 26.02 -39.21
N LYS A 12 -25.50 26.40 -38.84
CA LYS A 12 -26.18 25.95 -37.62
C LYS A 12 -26.16 24.44 -37.35
N PRO A 13 -26.48 23.54 -38.31
CA PRO A 13 -26.45 22.10 -38.05
C PRO A 13 -25.04 21.57 -37.74
N ASN A 14 -24.01 22.12 -38.38
CA ASN A 14 -22.62 21.75 -38.12
C ASN A 14 -22.16 22.24 -36.75
N LEU A 15 -22.58 23.44 -36.35
CA LEU A 15 -22.32 23.97 -35.02
C LEU A 15 -23.00 23.10 -33.94
N GLU A 16 -24.27 22.73 -34.13
CA GLU A 16 -24.99 21.85 -33.21
C GLU A 16 -24.39 20.44 -33.14
N ALA A 17 -23.85 19.91 -34.25
CA ALA A 17 -23.13 18.64 -34.26
C ALA A 17 -21.80 18.74 -33.48
N ALA A 18 -21.03 19.81 -33.69
CA ALA A 18 -19.78 20.06 -32.97
C ALA A 18 -20.01 20.25 -31.46
N MET A 19 -21.07 20.96 -31.07
CA MET A 19 -21.45 21.12 -29.66
C MET A 19 -21.79 19.77 -29.01
N ARG A 20 -22.59 18.93 -29.67
CA ARG A 20 -22.92 17.58 -29.17
C ARG A 20 -21.67 16.70 -29.05
N GLN A 21 -20.75 16.79 -30.00
CA GLN A 21 -19.48 16.07 -29.93
C GLN A 21 -18.61 16.56 -28.77
N LEU A 22 -18.55 17.88 -28.54
CA LEU A 22 -17.82 18.48 -27.43
C LEU A 22 -18.39 18.03 -26.08
N GLU A 23 -19.72 18.01 -25.92
CA GLU A 23 -20.37 17.49 -24.71
C GLU A 23 -20.03 16.03 -24.45
N LYS A 24 -20.06 15.20 -25.50
CA LYS A 24 -19.68 13.78 -25.40
C LYS A 24 -18.20 13.61 -25.02
N LEU A 25 -17.31 14.42 -25.56
CA LEU A 25 -15.89 14.37 -25.20
C LEU A 25 -15.66 14.81 -23.75
N ARG A 26 -16.36 15.87 -23.30
CA ARG A 26 -16.32 16.33 -21.90
C ARG A 26 -16.84 15.28 -20.93
N SER A 27 -17.90 14.55 -21.28
CA SER A 27 -18.43 13.49 -20.42
C SER A 27 -17.41 12.35 -20.26
N VAL A 28 -16.78 11.92 -21.36
CA VAL A 28 -15.73 10.89 -21.35
C VAL A 28 -14.50 11.36 -20.59
N GLU A 29 -14.08 12.61 -20.78
CA GLU A 29 -12.95 13.20 -20.04
C GLU A 29 -13.23 13.19 -18.53
N ARG A 30 -14.43 13.60 -18.11
CA ARG A 30 -14.84 13.60 -16.70
C ARG A 30 -14.81 12.19 -16.11
N GLU A 31 -15.34 11.20 -16.82
CA GLU A 31 -15.31 9.80 -16.38
C GLU A 31 -13.88 9.28 -16.24
N LYS A 32 -13.01 9.55 -17.22
CA LYS A 32 -11.59 9.17 -17.16
C LYS A 32 -10.88 9.82 -15.98
N ARG A 33 -11.12 11.10 -15.71
CA ARG A 33 -10.55 11.79 -14.55
C ARG A 33 -10.95 11.12 -13.25
N ILE A 34 -12.25 10.84 -13.06
CA ILE A 34 -12.74 10.14 -11.87
C ILE A 34 -12.07 8.77 -11.73
N ARG A 35 -11.92 8.03 -12.84
CA ARG A 35 -11.25 6.72 -12.83
C ARG A 35 -9.79 6.83 -12.43
N VAL A 36 -9.05 7.80 -12.97
CA VAL A 36 -7.64 8.03 -12.62
C VAL A 36 -7.50 8.40 -11.15
N THR A 37 -8.35 9.28 -10.62
CA THR A 37 -8.34 9.64 -9.20
C THR A 37 -8.53 8.41 -8.31
N LYS A 38 -9.51 7.56 -8.62
CA LYS A 38 -9.73 6.29 -7.87
C LYS A 38 -8.53 5.34 -7.93
N LEU A 39 -7.87 5.25 -9.09
CA LEU A 39 -6.67 4.42 -9.25
C LEU A 39 -5.50 4.96 -8.41
N ILE A 40 -5.33 6.29 -8.35
CA ILE A 40 -4.30 6.92 -7.51
C ILE A 40 -4.59 6.67 -6.02
N GLU A 41 -5.83 6.82 -5.57
CA GLU A 41 -6.23 6.54 -4.18
C GLU A 41 -5.95 5.08 -3.82
N GLU A 42 -6.30 4.14 -4.70
CA GLU A 42 -6.01 2.72 -4.50
C GLU A 42 -4.50 2.43 -4.47
N GLN A 43 -3.74 3.04 -5.38
CA GLN A 43 -2.28 2.92 -5.39
C GLN A 43 -1.68 3.43 -4.09
N GLN A 44 -2.12 4.59 -3.61
CA GLN A 44 -1.65 5.15 -2.33
C GLN A 44 -1.98 4.23 -1.16
N ARG A 45 -3.19 3.66 -1.13
CA ARG A 45 -3.60 2.68 -0.11
C ARG A 45 -2.71 1.44 -0.09
N ILE A 46 -2.32 0.94 -1.27
CA ILE A 46 -1.40 -0.20 -1.40
C ILE A 46 0.00 0.21 -0.94
N LEU A 47 0.51 1.36 -1.39
CA LEU A 47 1.84 1.84 -1.01
C LEU A 47 1.98 2.11 0.49
N MET A 48 0.93 2.59 1.15
CA MET A 48 0.90 2.75 2.61
C MET A 48 1.09 1.43 3.38
N LYS A 49 0.81 0.28 2.75
CA LYS A 49 0.97 -1.04 3.38
C LYS A 49 2.23 -1.77 2.93
N PHE A 50 2.62 -1.58 1.68
CA PHE A 50 3.62 -2.41 1.01
C PHE A 50 4.80 -1.63 0.45
N SER A 51 4.99 -0.37 0.86
CA SER A 51 6.25 0.31 0.53
C SER A 51 7.45 -0.40 1.18
N PRO A 52 8.64 -0.33 0.56
CA PRO A 52 9.86 -0.89 1.14
C PRO A 52 10.13 -0.39 2.56
N GLU A 53 9.80 0.86 2.86
CA GLU A 53 9.91 1.47 4.20
C GLU A 53 8.95 0.80 5.19
N MET A 54 7.69 0.60 4.81
CA MET A 54 6.68 -0.03 5.65
C MET A 54 6.98 -1.50 5.91
N LEU A 55 7.48 -2.22 4.89
CA LEU A 55 7.91 -3.61 5.04
C LEU A 55 9.13 -3.72 5.97
N ARG A 56 10.11 -2.80 5.86
CA ARG A 56 11.26 -2.74 6.77
C ARG A 56 10.85 -2.42 8.21
N ALA A 57 9.98 -1.42 8.40
CA ALA A 57 9.46 -1.06 9.72
C ALA A 57 8.67 -2.23 10.34
N GLY A 58 7.84 -2.91 9.56
CA GLY A 58 7.10 -4.09 9.99
C GLY A 58 8.02 -5.25 10.39
N LEU A 59 9.08 -5.51 9.61
CA LEU A 59 10.07 -6.52 9.94
C LEU A 59 10.86 -6.18 11.21
N SER A 60 11.28 -4.92 11.38
CA SER A 60 11.97 -4.45 12.58
C SER A 60 11.08 -4.60 13.82
N LYS A 61 9.80 -4.21 13.73
CA LYS A 61 8.83 -4.42 14.81
C LYS A 61 8.64 -5.90 15.16
N ALA A 62 8.54 -6.77 14.15
CA ALA A 62 8.41 -8.20 14.37
C ALA A 62 9.69 -8.82 14.95
N MET A 63 10.87 -8.29 14.60
CA MET A 63 12.14 -8.70 15.20
C MET A 63 12.15 -8.35 16.69
N ASN A 64 11.93 -7.08 17.05
CA ASN A 64 11.92 -6.64 18.45
C ASN A 64 10.90 -7.44 19.29
N LYS A 65 9.71 -7.71 18.74
CA LYS A 65 8.70 -8.52 19.42
C LYS A 65 9.18 -9.95 19.75
N ALA A 66 9.97 -10.58 18.88
CA ALA A 66 10.53 -11.90 19.17
C ALA A 66 11.66 -11.82 20.21
N ASP A 67 12.41 -10.71 20.24
CA ASP A 67 13.43 -10.47 21.26
C ASP A 67 12.76 -10.34 22.64
N GLU A 68 11.78 -9.44 22.74
CA GLU A 68 10.93 -9.22 23.92
C GLU A 68 10.29 -10.53 24.40
N ALA A 69 9.68 -11.31 23.49
CA ALA A 69 9.08 -12.61 23.85
C ALA A 69 10.13 -13.62 24.38
N SER A 70 11.35 -13.60 23.85
CA SER A 70 12.43 -14.45 24.37
C SER A 70 12.88 -14.02 25.77
N GLU A 71 12.88 -12.72 26.05
CA GLU A 71 13.17 -12.16 27.37
C GLU A 71 12.07 -12.54 28.37
N GLU A 72 10.79 -12.41 27.99
CA GLU A 72 9.66 -12.85 28.81
C GLU A 72 9.75 -14.35 29.16
N VAL A 73 10.09 -15.21 28.20
CA VAL A 73 10.29 -16.65 28.46
C VAL A 73 11.44 -16.89 29.45
N MET A 74 12.54 -16.14 29.33
CA MET A 74 13.67 -16.22 30.25
C MET A 74 13.31 -15.75 31.65
N GLU A 75 12.58 -14.64 31.78
CA GLU A 75 12.10 -14.15 33.06
C GLU A 75 11.13 -15.12 33.72
N SER A 76 10.18 -15.70 32.98
CA SER A 76 9.26 -16.71 33.51
C SER A 76 10.00 -17.95 34.02
N PHE A 77 11.05 -18.40 33.33
CA PHE A 77 11.88 -19.50 33.80
C PHE A 77 12.64 -19.14 35.10
N ASN A 78 13.30 -17.97 35.13
CA ASN A 78 14.03 -17.50 36.32
C ASN A 78 13.14 -17.30 37.55
N ASN A 79 11.87 -16.91 37.32
CA ASN A 79 10.88 -16.71 38.37
C ASN A 79 10.15 -18.01 38.77
N ASN A 80 10.59 -19.18 38.28
CA ASN A 80 9.96 -20.49 38.48
C ASN A 80 8.48 -20.54 38.05
N GLN A 81 8.06 -19.65 37.14
CA GLN A 81 6.74 -19.71 36.51
C GLN A 81 6.71 -20.74 35.37
N LEU A 82 7.89 -21.04 34.82
CA LEU A 82 8.11 -22.11 33.87
C LEU A 82 9.10 -23.11 34.50
N GLU A 83 8.59 -24.22 35.02
CA GLU A 83 9.39 -25.18 35.79
C GLU A 83 10.07 -26.24 34.92
N ASP A 84 9.46 -26.60 33.78
CA ASP A 84 10.01 -27.61 32.88
C ASP A 84 11.10 -27.02 31.97
N VAL A 85 12.31 -27.61 32.06
CA VAL A 85 13.47 -27.19 31.28
C VAL A 85 13.28 -27.47 29.78
N GLY A 86 12.58 -28.54 29.42
CA GLY A 86 12.28 -28.87 28.02
C GLY A 86 11.41 -27.80 27.37
N ASP A 87 10.35 -27.41 28.05
CA ASP A 87 9.43 -26.36 27.62
C ASP A 87 10.12 -24.99 27.53
N PHE A 88 11.00 -24.68 28.49
CA PHE A 88 11.84 -23.47 28.42
C PHE A 88 12.70 -23.46 27.17
N LEU A 89 13.51 -24.50 26.96
CA LEU A 89 14.42 -24.57 25.82
C LEU A 89 13.64 -24.48 24.52
N GLN A 90 12.52 -25.19 24.41
CA GLN A 90 11.71 -25.18 23.21
C GLN A 90 11.16 -23.78 22.89
N LYS A 91 10.58 -23.09 23.88
CA LYS A 91 10.01 -21.74 23.67
C LYS A 91 11.09 -20.69 23.41
N TYR A 92 12.16 -20.70 24.20
CA TYR A 92 13.24 -19.72 24.09
C TYR A 92 14.00 -19.84 22.77
N ILE A 93 14.36 -21.06 22.37
CA ILE A 93 15.07 -21.30 21.11
C ILE A 93 14.19 -20.92 19.92
N ASN A 94 12.88 -21.17 19.98
CA ASN A 94 11.97 -20.79 18.90
C ASN A 94 11.94 -19.27 18.71
N GLU A 95 11.78 -18.50 19.78
CA GLU A 95 11.76 -17.03 19.69
C GLU A 95 13.11 -16.45 19.26
N ARG A 96 14.23 -16.93 19.81
CA ARG A 96 15.57 -16.52 19.38
C ARG A 96 15.86 -16.86 17.92
N THR A 97 15.41 -18.03 17.45
CA THR A 97 15.52 -18.43 16.04
C THR A 97 14.74 -17.46 15.15
N LEU A 98 13.50 -17.11 15.53
CA LEU A 98 12.70 -16.13 14.81
C LEU A 98 13.36 -14.75 14.77
N PHE A 99 13.88 -14.28 15.90
CA PHE A 99 14.63 -13.03 16.00
C PHE A 99 15.82 -13.01 15.03
N HIS A 100 16.69 -14.01 15.06
CA HIS A 100 17.88 -14.07 14.20
C HIS A 100 17.53 -14.21 12.71
N ILE A 101 16.51 -14.99 12.35
CA ILE A 101 16.02 -15.06 10.97
C ILE A 101 15.53 -13.69 10.49
N ARG A 102 14.79 -12.96 11.34
CA ARG A 102 14.28 -11.63 11.00
C ARG A 102 15.40 -10.60 10.89
N MET A 103 16.39 -10.64 11.78
CA MET A 103 17.59 -9.81 11.71
C MET A 103 18.36 -10.03 10.40
N ALA A 104 18.60 -11.28 10.02
CA ALA A 104 19.27 -11.61 8.75
C ALA A 104 18.49 -11.10 7.53
N LYS A 105 17.15 -11.18 7.56
CA LYS A 105 16.28 -10.62 6.51
C LYS A 105 16.34 -9.09 6.48
N GLU A 106 16.39 -8.44 7.64
CA GLU A 106 16.45 -6.97 7.77
C GLU A 106 17.77 -6.43 7.23
N GLU A 107 18.88 -7.08 7.56
CA GLU A 107 20.21 -6.76 7.03
C GLU A 107 20.26 -6.94 5.51
N ARG A 108 19.71 -8.03 4.99
CA ARG A 108 19.61 -8.25 3.53
C ARG A 108 18.76 -7.19 2.83
N LEU A 109 17.63 -6.79 3.43
CA LEU A 109 16.78 -5.73 2.90
C LEU A 109 17.47 -4.37 2.91
N ARG A 110 18.34 -4.11 3.89
CA ARG A 110 19.14 -2.88 3.97
C ARG A 110 20.19 -2.80 2.85
N GLN A 111 20.75 -3.95 2.46
CA GLN A 111 21.76 -4.07 1.40
C GLN A 111 21.17 -4.00 -0.03
N LEU A 112 19.87 -4.26 -0.21
CA LEU A 112 19.17 -4.16 -1.50
C LEU A 112 18.87 -2.70 -1.92
N ARG A 113 19.61 -1.73 -1.37
CA ARG A 113 19.50 -0.30 -1.68
C ARG A 113 20.32 0.08 -2.90
#